data_AF-A0A7J3U7U7-F1
#
_entry.id   AF-A0A7J3U7U7-F1
#
_cell.length_a   1.000
_cell.length_b   1.000
_cell.length_c   1.000
_cell.angle_alpha   90.00
_cell.angle_beta   90.00
_cell.angle_gamma   90.00
#
_symmetry.space_group_name_H-M   'P 1'
#
loop_
_entity.id
_entity.type
_entity.pdbx_description
1 polymer ?
#
loop_
_entity_poly.entity_id
_entity_poly.type
_entity_poly.pdbx_seq_one_letter_code
_entity_poly.pdbx_strand_id
1 'polypeptide(L)'
;IKLAETKWTMPDQNTGGKPQKMYKAYYSTFNINISCPITEMSEVFTIASLNDKEFAELEEQIAHFIGDEGKFSSVVAEHFNLSNLSLKSIIKRSNNFVYKGMKIEKKK
;
A
#
# COMPACT_ATOMS: atom_id res chain seq x y z
N ILE A 1 21.80 7.00 19.07
CA ILE A 1 20.56 6.30 18.62
C ILE A 1 20.75 4.81 18.93
N LYS A 2 19.97 4.23 19.84
CA LYS A 2 20.11 2.83 20.29
C LYS A 2 19.12 1.97 19.49
N LEU A 3 19.61 1.33 18.42
CA LEU A 3 18.77 0.72 17.37
C LEU A 3 18.12 -0.61 17.80
N ALA A 4 18.80 -1.36 18.66
CA ALA A 4 18.29 -2.58 19.26
C ALA A 4 18.83 -2.73 20.68
N GLU A 5 17.98 -3.18 21.60
CA GLU A 5 18.44 -3.73 22.88
C GLU A 5 18.58 -5.24 22.73
N THR A 6 19.71 -5.75 23.21
CA THR A 6 19.90 -7.19 23.33
C THR A 6 19.87 -7.57 24.80
N LYS A 7 19.01 -8.51 25.17
CA LYS A 7 18.99 -9.13 26.50
C LYS A 7 19.06 -10.65 26.38
N TRP A 8 19.76 -11.28 27.31
CA TRP A 8 19.69 -12.72 27.48
C TRP A 8 18.50 -13.05 28.36
N THR A 9 17.61 -13.90 27.88
CA THR A 9 16.44 -14.37 28.63
C THR A 9 16.48 -15.87 28.74
N MET A 10 16.10 -16.38 29.90
CA MET A 10 15.80 -17.80 30.08
C MET A 10 14.39 -18.06 29.57
N PRO A 11 14.16 -19.09 28.74
CA PRO A 11 12.81 -19.53 28.42
C PRO A 11 12.09 -20.01 29.70
N ASP A 12 10.75 -19.99 29.66
CA ASP A 12 9.89 -20.33 30.80
C ASP A 12 10.24 -21.70 31.41
N GLN A 13 10.14 -21.81 32.74
CA GLN A 13 10.74 -22.88 33.55
C GLN A 13 10.26 -24.30 33.22
N ASN A 14 9.23 -24.46 32.39
CA ASN A 14 8.71 -25.75 31.93
C ASN A 14 9.42 -26.33 30.71
N THR A 15 10.33 -25.60 30.08
CA THR A 15 11.13 -26.12 28.96
C THR A 15 12.58 -25.95 29.34
N GLY A 16 13.32 -27.04 29.60
CA GLY A 16 14.74 -27.06 29.98
C GLY A 16 15.70 -26.53 28.91
N GLY A 17 15.39 -25.35 28.36
CA GLY A 17 16.00 -24.72 27.22
C GLY A 17 17.16 -23.82 27.62
N LYS A 18 18.18 -23.84 26.78
CA LYS A 18 19.39 -23.00 26.90
C LYS A 18 19.01 -21.51 26.79
N PRO A 19 19.76 -20.61 27.45
CA PRO A 19 19.52 -19.17 27.37
C PRO A 19 19.50 -18.69 25.91
N GLN A 20 18.47 -17.93 25.55
CA GLN A 20 18.31 -17.37 24.20
C GLN A 20 18.55 -15.86 24.22
N LYS A 21 19.19 -15.38 23.15
CA LYS A 21 19.47 -13.96 22.94
C LYS A 21 18.23 -13.31 22.34
N MET A 22 17.58 -12.44 23.09
CA MET A 22 16.40 -11.70 22.67
C MET A 22 16.80 -10.34 22.10
N TYR A 23 16.24 -10.00 20.94
CA TYR A 23 16.44 -8.73 20.27
C TYR A 23 15.14 -7.92 20.35
N LYS A 24 15.18 -6.76 21.00
CA LYS A 24 14.08 -5.80 21.01
C LYS A 24 14.46 -4.61 20.14
N ALA A 25 13.81 -4.48 19.00
CA ALA A 25 13.97 -3.32 18.13
C ALA A 25 13.11 -2.15 18.67
N TYR A 26 13.68 -0.94 18.74
CA TYR A 26 12.98 0.27 19.20
C TYR A 26 12.36 1.10 18.06
N TYR A 27 12.19 0.52 16.86
CA TYR A 27 11.50 1.21 15.77
C TYR A 27 9.98 1.27 16.05
N SER A 28 9.54 1.95 17.12
CA SER A 28 8.11 2.19 17.36
C SER A 28 7.61 3.44 16.63
N THR A 29 8.51 4.36 16.27
CA THR A 29 8.11 5.68 15.77
C THR A 29 9.02 6.12 14.63
N PHE A 30 8.41 6.36 13.46
CA PHE A 30 9.02 7.02 12.32
C PHE A 30 8.21 8.30 12.04
N ASN A 31 8.91 9.41 11.82
CA ASN A 31 8.28 10.69 11.49
C ASN A 31 8.29 10.87 9.97
N ILE A 32 7.13 11.15 9.40
CA ILE A 32 6.98 11.47 7.97
C ILE A 32 6.59 12.95 7.87
N ASN A 33 7.37 13.72 7.12
CA ASN A 33 7.05 15.09 6.75
C ASN A 33 6.63 15.10 5.27
N ILE A 34 5.38 15.44 4.98
CA ILE A 34 4.84 15.58 3.61
C ILE A 34 4.25 16.97 3.46
N SER A 35 4.55 17.64 2.35
CA SER A 35 3.92 18.87 1.91
C SER A 35 3.29 18.65 0.53
N CYS A 36 1.98 18.83 0.44
CA CYS A 36 1.24 18.76 -0.83
C CYS A 36 0.05 19.73 -0.80
N PRO A 37 -0.48 20.15 -1.97
CA PRO A 37 -1.72 20.91 -2.05
C PRO A 37 -2.88 20.18 -1.36
N ILE A 38 -3.76 20.94 -0.72
CA ILE A 38 -4.92 20.36 -0.01
C ILE A 38 -5.84 19.55 -0.94
N THR A 39 -5.95 19.95 -2.21
CA THR A 39 -6.75 19.26 -3.23
C THR A 39 -6.21 17.86 -3.49
N GLU A 40 -4.90 17.72 -3.67
CA GLU A 40 -4.24 16.43 -3.87
C GLU A 40 -4.38 15.55 -2.62
N MET A 41 -4.20 16.13 -1.44
CA MET A 41 -4.34 15.42 -0.18
C MET A 41 -5.77 14.87 -0.01
N SER A 42 -6.76 15.69 -0.33
CA SER A 42 -8.18 15.31 -0.28
C SER A 42 -8.47 14.12 -1.18
N GLU A 43 -8.00 14.12 -2.44
CA GLU A 43 -8.21 13.00 -3.36
C GLU A 43 -7.63 11.69 -2.85
N VAL A 44 -6.39 11.72 -2.35
CA VAL A 44 -5.73 10.54 -1.78
C VAL A 44 -6.50 10.02 -0.57
N PHE A 45 -6.97 10.92 0.31
CA PHE A 45 -7.77 10.54 1.46
C PHE A 45 -9.13 9.96 1.09
N THR A 46 -9.80 10.50 0.08
CA THR A 46 -11.08 9.95 -0.41
C THR A 46 -10.90 8.49 -0.81
N ILE A 47 -9.86 8.19 -1.59
CA ILE A 47 -9.58 6.82 -2.03
C ILE A 47 -9.13 5.92 -0.88
N ALA A 48 -8.34 6.44 0.06
CA ALA A 48 -7.93 5.68 1.23
C ALA A 48 -9.11 5.36 2.17
N SER A 49 -10.15 6.21 2.20
CA SER A 49 -11.31 6.07 3.08
C SER A 49 -12.42 5.18 2.51
N LEU A 50 -12.34 4.80 1.23
CA LEU A 50 -13.31 3.86 0.63
C LEU A 50 -13.31 2.54 1.41
N ASN A 51 -14.50 2.02 1.70
CA ASN A 51 -14.61 0.71 2.35
C ASN A 51 -14.20 -0.41 1.38
N ASP A 52 -13.93 -1.60 1.91
CA ASP A 52 -13.38 -2.70 1.11
C ASP A 52 -14.34 -3.14 -0.01
N LYS A 53 -15.65 -3.03 0.19
CA LYS A 53 -16.64 -3.40 -0.83
C LYS A 53 -16.66 -2.41 -1.98
N GLU A 54 -16.75 -1.11 -1.69
CA GLU A 54 -16.70 -0.03 -2.68
C GLU A 54 -15.39 -0.08 -3.47
N PHE A 55 -14.28 -0.34 -2.77
CA PHE A 55 -12.98 -0.44 -3.42
C PHE A 55 -12.88 -1.69 -4.31
N ALA A 56 -13.40 -2.83 -3.87
CA ALA A 56 -13.42 -4.05 -4.69
C ALA A 56 -14.28 -3.90 -5.95
N GLU A 57 -15.46 -3.27 -5.85
CA GLU A 57 -16.31 -2.99 -7.01
C GLU A 57 -15.61 -2.06 -8.01
N LEU A 58 -14.94 -1.01 -7.53
CA LEU A 58 -14.14 -0.12 -8.37
C LEU A 58 -12.96 -0.87 -9.02
N GLU A 59 -12.28 -1.72 -8.27
CA GLU A 59 -11.16 -2.53 -8.74
C GLU A 59 -11.59 -3.49 -9.84
N GLU A 60 -12.73 -4.15 -9.68
CA GLU A 60 -13.30 -5.07 -10.68
C GLU A 60 -13.69 -4.33 -11.97
N GLN A 61 -14.33 -3.16 -11.87
CA GLN A 61 -14.67 -2.34 -13.03
C GLN A 61 -13.41 -1.91 -13.80
N ILE A 62 -12.36 -1.49 -13.09
CA ILE A 62 -11.07 -1.13 -13.69
C ILE A 62 -10.42 -2.37 -14.32
N ALA A 63 -10.45 -3.52 -13.66
CA ALA A 63 -9.90 -4.78 -14.18
C ALA A 63 -10.59 -5.22 -15.48
N HIS A 64 -11.91 -5.12 -15.52
CA HIS A 64 -12.72 -5.42 -16.70
C HIS A 64 -12.42 -4.44 -17.83
N PHE A 65 -12.32 -3.15 -17.54
CA PHE A 65 -12.01 -2.14 -18.55
C PHE A 65 -10.60 -2.29 -19.13
N ILE A 66 -9.60 -2.60 -18.31
CA ILE A 66 -8.20 -2.75 -18.73
C ILE A 66 -7.99 -4.03 -19.56
N GLY A 67 -8.72 -5.10 -19.26
CA GLY A 67 -8.55 -6.40 -19.92
C GLY A 67 -7.19 -7.02 -19.65
N ASP A 68 -6.79 -7.97 -20.49
CA ASP A 68 -5.53 -8.72 -20.31
C ASP A 68 -4.34 -8.07 -21.04
N GLU A 69 -4.60 -7.30 -22.09
CA GLU A 69 -3.56 -6.58 -22.81
C GLU A 69 -3.10 -5.32 -22.08
N GLY A 70 -3.91 -4.76 -21.17
CA GLY A 70 -3.60 -3.51 -20.49
C GLY A 70 -3.96 -2.25 -21.29
N LYS A 71 -4.14 -1.13 -20.60
CA LYS A 71 -4.52 0.16 -21.22
C LYS A 71 -3.68 1.33 -20.72
N PHE A 72 -3.58 2.39 -21.52
CA PHE A 72 -2.92 3.62 -21.09
C PHE A 72 -3.68 4.29 -19.95
N SER A 73 -2.93 4.84 -18.99
CA SER A 73 -3.48 5.47 -17.80
C SER A 73 -4.35 6.68 -18.12
N SER A 74 -4.03 7.42 -19.19
CA SER A 74 -4.85 8.54 -19.68
C SER A 74 -6.25 8.08 -20.09
N VAL A 75 -6.34 6.98 -20.85
CA VAL A 75 -7.61 6.41 -21.32
C VAL A 75 -8.45 5.88 -20.16
N VAL A 76 -7.80 5.24 -19.18
CA VAL A 76 -8.47 4.77 -17.97
C VAL A 76 -8.94 5.96 -17.13
N ALA A 77 -8.10 6.97 -16.92
CA ALA A 77 -8.45 8.17 -16.17
C ALA A 77 -9.66 8.90 -16.79
N GLU A 78 -9.66 9.05 -18.12
CA GLU A 78 -10.76 9.68 -18.86
C GLU A 78 -12.05 8.86 -18.76
N HIS A 79 -11.99 7.55 -18.94
CA HIS A 79 -13.17 6.68 -18.88
C HIS A 79 -13.86 6.70 -17.51
N PHE A 80 -13.08 6.74 -16.42
CA PHE A 80 -13.62 6.76 -15.05
C PHE A 80 -13.78 8.17 -14.48
N ASN A 81 -13.51 9.21 -15.27
CA ASN A 81 -13.49 10.61 -14.83
C ASN A 81 -12.64 10.84 -13.56
N LEU A 82 -11.48 10.19 -13.53
CA LEU A 82 -10.54 10.25 -12.41
C LEU A 82 -9.37 11.16 -12.77
N SER A 83 -8.86 11.88 -11.78
CA SER A 83 -7.55 12.51 -11.92
C SER A 83 -6.45 11.44 -12.04
N ASN A 84 -5.30 11.81 -12.61
CA ASN A 84 -4.14 10.92 -12.65
C ASN A 84 -3.65 10.55 -11.24
N LEU A 85 -3.77 11.46 -10.26
CA LEU A 85 -3.40 11.21 -8.88
C LEU A 85 -4.34 10.20 -8.23
N SER A 86 -5.64 10.37 -8.46
CA SER A 86 -6.68 9.46 -7.98
C SER A 86 -6.48 8.06 -8.55
N LEU A 87 -6.32 7.94 -9.87
CA LEU A 87 -6.04 6.66 -10.51
C LEU A 87 -4.77 6.01 -9.96
N LYS A 88 -3.69 6.79 -9.80
CA LYS A 88 -2.44 6.27 -9.23
C LYS A 88 -2.62 5.78 -7.80
N SER A 89 -3.44 6.46 -7.00
CA SER A 89 -3.73 6.08 -5.62
C SER A 89 -4.53 4.78 -5.55
N ILE A 90 -5.51 4.59 -6.45
CA ILE A 90 -6.26 3.33 -6.59
C ILE A 90 -5.32 2.19 -6.97
N ILE A 91 -4.49 2.36 -8.00
CA ILE A 91 -3.55 1.33 -8.45
C ILE A 91 -2.50 1.01 -7.40
N LYS A 92 -2.10 1.98 -6.56
CA LYS A 92 -1.16 1.76 -5.45
C LYS A 92 -1.80 1.06 -4.24
N ARG A 93 -3.08 1.32 -3.98
CA ARG A 93 -3.86 0.60 -2.96
C ARG A 93 -4.17 -0.83 -3.42
N SER A 94 -4.47 -0.99 -4.70
CA SER A 94 -4.64 -2.29 -5.35
C SER A 94 -3.32 -3.07 -5.37
N ASN A 95 -3.38 -4.36 -5.08
CA ASN A 95 -2.22 -5.25 -5.28
C ASN A 95 -2.30 -6.01 -6.61
N ASN A 96 -3.37 -5.79 -7.39
CA ASN A 96 -3.71 -6.53 -8.60
C ASN A 96 -3.23 -5.87 -9.89
N PHE A 97 -2.79 -4.60 -9.82
CA PHE A 97 -2.35 -3.83 -10.98
C PHE A 97 -0.90 -3.37 -10.86
N VAL A 98 -0.29 -3.09 -12.00
CA VAL A 98 1.05 -2.51 -12.09
C VAL A 98 1.12 -1.48 -13.20
N TYR A 99 1.88 -0.41 -12.96
CA TYR A 99 2.25 0.53 -14.02
C TYR A 99 3.48 0.01 -14.76
N LYS A 100 3.37 -0.14 -16.08
CA LYS A 100 4.49 -0.28 -17.01
C LYS A 100 4.59 0.97 -17.88
N GLY A 101 5.39 1.93 -17.42
CA GLY A 101 5.42 3.27 -17.99
C GLY A 101 4.07 3.97 -17.80
N MET A 102 3.46 4.41 -18.90
CA MET A 102 2.12 5.03 -18.89
C MET A 102 0.99 4.01 -19.00
N LYS A 103 1.30 2.71 -19.06
CA LYS A 103 0.30 1.65 -19.23
C LYS A 103 0.00 0.97 -17.89
N ILE A 104 -1.25 0.64 -17.66
CA ILE A 104 -1.72 -0.14 -16.51
C ILE A 104 -2.01 -1.55 -17.01
N GLU A 105 -1.42 -2.54 -16.35
CA GLU A 105 -1.59 -3.96 -16.64
C GLU A 105 -1.93 -4.71 -15.36
N LYS A 106 -2.65 -5.84 -15.48
CA LYS A 106 -2.82 -6.77 -14.37
C LYS A 106 -1.46 -7.35 -13.98
N LYS A 107 -1.21 -7.44 -12.68
CA LYS A 107 -0.02 -8.09 -12.13
C LYS A 107 -0.12 -9.60 -12.44
N LYS A 108 0.90 -10.14 -13.10
CA LYS A 108 1.04 -11.57 -13.38
C LYS A 108 1.56 -12.32 -12.16
#